data_AF-A0A972YEI8-F1
#
_entry.id   AF-A0A972YEI8-F1
#
_cell.length_a   1.000
_cell.length_b   1.000
_cell.length_c   1.000
_cell.angle_alpha   90.00
_cell.angle_beta   90.00
_cell.angle_gamma   90.00
#
_symmetry.space_group_name_H-M   'P 1'
#
loop_
_entity.id
_entity.type
_entity.pdbx_description
1 polymer ?
#
loop_
_entity_poly.entity_id
_entity_poly.type
_entity_poly.pdbx_seq_one_letter_code
_entity_poly.pdbx_strand_id
1 'polypeptide(L)'
;MALNLDHLVGYQRASFERAALWRNWTLLGQLLVAIPGVLSIFVTDEQFLYLLAIGGFVLLILVGIFNRNYQHHRNGAETARRATLIIEGVDHHVTAEEKKTLLEQMSVSSKIAAEKNDPNWFATKEPASQKRLLEIIEESSFFTRYLQSTSALVMGTVFALTVIILIVAIFTLIPMSETETLVVVARLALAILVFLLSSGTLFSALAHFSAWNSAKTIQSRANLAKVRGAGLADTLLIMGDYNSAVEQAPMVVPFVYKFHAKALNERWNDYLEQREKDAAASTTT
;
A
#
# COMPACT_ATOMS: atom_id res chain seq x y z
N MET A 1 -16.64 -10.11 22.71
CA MET A 1 -16.45 -8.64 22.51
C MET A 1 -17.40 -8.23 21.40
N ALA A 2 -18.13 -7.11 21.52
CA ALA A 2 -19.07 -6.67 20.48
C ALA A 2 -18.39 -5.66 19.55
N LEU A 3 -18.71 -5.70 18.25
CA LEU A 3 -18.29 -4.68 17.29
C LEU A 3 -18.97 -3.35 17.63
N ASN A 4 -18.19 -2.30 17.87
CA ASN A 4 -18.70 -0.95 17.95
C ASN A 4 -18.57 -0.27 16.57
N LEU A 5 -19.71 0.06 15.97
CA LEU A 5 -19.78 0.68 14.64
C LEU A 5 -19.28 2.14 14.66
N ASP A 6 -19.31 2.80 15.82
CA ASP A 6 -18.82 4.18 15.96
C ASP A 6 -17.29 4.27 15.81
N HIS A 7 -16.60 3.12 15.86
CA HIS A 7 -15.14 3.03 15.84
C HIS A 7 -14.59 2.38 14.55
N LEU A 8 -15.38 2.26 13.48
CA LEU A 8 -14.95 1.60 12.23
C LEU A 8 -13.70 2.22 11.62
N VAL A 9 -13.62 3.55 11.58
CA VAL A 9 -12.40 4.28 11.19
C VAL A 9 -11.22 3.89 12.09
N GLY A 10 -11.46 3.77 13.40
CA GLY A 10 -10.47 3.28 14.36
C GLY A 10 -9.93 1.88 14.03
N TYR A 11 -10.82 0.93 13.70
CA TYR A 11 -10.43 -0.43 13.27
C TYR A 11 -9.57 -0.38 12.01
N GLN A 12 -9.96 0.44 11.03
CA GLN A 12 -9.23 0.64 9.78
C GLN A 12 -7.82 1.19 10.04
N ARG A 13 -7.72 2.31 10.77
CA ARG A 13 -6.44 2.99 11.04
C ARG A 13 -5.49 2.11 11.85
N ALA A 14 -5.98 1.50 12.92
CA ALA A 14 -5.17 0.63 13.77
C ALA A 14 -4.67 -0.62 13.02
N SER A 15 -5.52 -1.21 12.17
CA SER A 15 -5.14 -2.37 11.36
C SER A 15 -4.09 -2.00 10.30
N PHE A 16 -4.24 -0.85 9.62
CA PHE A 16 -3.22 -0.38 8.66
C PHE A 16 -1.90 -0.01 9.34
N GLU A 17 -1.93 0.58 10.53
CA GLU A 17 -0.71 0.89 11.30
C GLU A 17 0.05 -0.38 11.69
N ARG A 18 -0.66 -1.42 12.16
CA ARG A 18 -0.06 -2.73 12.42
C ARG A 18 0.47 -3.39 11.15
N ALA A 19 -0.29 -3.34 10.06
CA ALA A 19 0.15 -3.88 8.78
C ALA A 19 1.43 -3.18 8.30
N ALA A 20 1.52 -1.86 8.45
CA ALA A 20 2.72 -1.09 8.10
C ALA A 20 3.95 -1.49 8.93
N LEU A 21 3.77 -1.77 10.23
CA LEU A 21 4.85 -2.29 11.08
C LEU A 21 5.37 -3.63 10.57
N TRP A 22 4.49 -4.59 10.27
CA TRP A 22 4.90 -5.89 9.71
C TRP A 22 5.49 -5.79 8.31
N ARG A 23 5.03 -4.81 7.51
CA ARG A 23 5.61 -4.51 6.20
C ARG A 23 7.07 -4.06 6.35
N ASN A 24 7.38 -3.21 7.32
CA ASN A 24 8.76 -2.78 7.60
C ASN A 24 9.65 -3.97 7.96
N TRP A 25 9.18 -4.88 8.82
CA TRP A 25 9.91 -6.10 9.16
C TRP A 25 10.10 -7.03 7.96
N THR A 26 9.11 -7.12 7.07
CA THR A 26 9.21 -7.90 5.83
C THR A 26 10.31 -7.32 4.93
N LEU A 27 10.32 -6.00 4.73
CA LEU A 27 11.35 -5.31 3.93
C LEU A 27 12.75 -5.47 4.53
N LEU A 28 12.88 -5.30 5.86
CA LEU A 28 14.14 -5.50 6.56
C LEU A 28 14.62 -6.95 6.42
N GLY A 29 13.72 -7.92 6.61
CA GLY A 29 14.04 -9.34 6.45
C GLY A 29 14.48 -9.69 5.04
N GLN A 30 13.82 -9.15 4.00
CA GLN A 30 14.23 -9.33 2.60
C GLN A 30 15.64 -8.78 2.34
N LEU A 31 15.99 -7.63 2.94
CA LEU A 31 17.34 -7.08 2.86
C LEU A 31 18.36 -7.96 3.59
N LEU A 32 18.02 -8.48 4.77
CA LEU A 32 18.90 -9.39 5.52
C LEU A 32 19.13 -10.73 4.79
N VAL A 33 18.13 -11.25 4.07
CA VAL A 33 18.26 -12.47 3.24
C VAL A 33 19.31 -12.31 2.14
N ALA A 34 19.52 -11.09 1.62
CA ALA A 34 20.53 -10.84 0.60
C ALA A 34 21.97 -10.94 1.14
N ILE A 35 22.18 -10.71 2.44
CA ILE A 35 23.51 -10.66 3.06
C ILE A 35 24.26 -12.00 2.93
N PRO A 36 23.68 -13.17 3.32
CA PRO A 36 24.35 -14.45 3.10
C PRO A 36 24.72 -14.71 1.64
N GLY A 37 23.86 -14.32 0.70
CA GLY A 37 24.12 -14.44 -0.73
C GLY A 37 25.35 -13.66 -1.16
N VAL A 38 25.47 -12.39 -0.74
CA VAL A 38 26.63 -11.54 -1.03
C VAL A 38 27.89 -12.06 -0.34
N LEU A 39 27.82 -12.44 0.94
CA LEU A 39 28.97 -12.96 1.68
C LEU A 39 29.51 -14.27 1.08
N SER A 40 28.63 -15.12 0.55
CA SER A 40 29.03 -16.38 -0.09
C SER A 40 29.91 -16.20 -1.32
N ILE A 41 29.96 -15.00 -1.90
CA ILE A 41 30.83 -14.68 -3.04
C ILE A 41 32.30 -14.64 -2.60
N PHE A 42 32.57 -14.12 -1.40
CA PHE A 42 33.92 -13.84 -0.91
C PHE A 42 34.49 -14.94 -0.02
N VAL A 43 33.68 -15.93 0.37
CA VAL A 43 34.11 -17.02 1.26
C VAL A 43 34.32 -18.30 0.46
N THR A 44 35.48 -18.92 0.65
CA THR A 44 35.86 -20.19 0.03
C THR A 44 35.75 -21.38 0.99
N ASP A 45 35.64 -21.14 2.29
CA ASP A 45 35.49 -22.18 3.30
C ASP A 45 34.10 -22.86 3.21
N GLU A 46 34.09 -24.18 3.01
CA GLU A 46 32.87 -24.96 2.83
C GLU A 46 31.97 -24.92 4.07
N GLN A 47 32.55 -25.00 5.27
CA GLN A 47 31.77 -24.99 6.51
C GLN A 47 31.03 -23.66 6.67
N PHE A 48 31.72 -22.55 6.41
CA PHE A 48 31.10 -21.23 6.44
C PHE A 48 30.02 -21.06 5.36
N LEU A 49 30.23 -21.58 4.15
CA LEU A 49 29.22 -21.57 3.10
C LEU A 49 27.94 -22.33 3.51
N TYR A 50 28.06 -23.49 4.17
CA TYR A 50 26.91 -24.20 4.72
C TYR A 50 26.18 -23.38 5.80
N LEU A 51 26.91 -22.72 6.69
CA LEU A 51 26.31 -21.84 7.71
C LEU A 51 25.56 -20.67 7.08
N LEU A 52 26.12 -20.03 6.05
CA LEU A 52 25.46 -18.96 5.31
C LEU A 52 24.18 -19.45 4.62
N ALA A 53 24.20 -20.63 4.01
CA ALA A 53 23.03 -21.22 3.36
C ALA A 53 21.90 -21.51 4.37
N ILE A 54 22.23 -22.14 5.51
CA ILE A 54 21.27 -22.41 6.59
C ILE A 54 20.71 -21.09 7.15
N GLY A 55 21.58 -20.10 7.39
CA GLY A 55 21.17 -18.78 7.87
C GLY A 55 20.22 -18.08 6.90
N GLY A 56 20.54 -18.09 5.59
CA GLY A 56 19.67 -17.55 4.55
C GLY A 56 18.31 -18.24 4.49
N PHE A 57 18.27 -19.57 4.63
CA PHE A 57 17.03 -20.34 4.66
C PHE A 57 16.16 -20.00 5.89
N VAL A 58 16.75 -19.88 7.08
CA VAL A 58 16.03 -19.47 8.30
C VAL A 58 15.47 -18.05 8.14
N LEU A 59 16.26 -17.12 7.58
CA LEU A 59 15.80 -15.76 7.31
C LEU A 59 14.61 -15.73 6.34
N LEU A 60 14.62 -16.57 5.29
CA LEU A 60 13.49 -16.70 4.37
C LEU A 60 12.21 -17.18 5.07
N ILE A 61 12.31 -18.14 6.00
CA ILE A 61 11.16 -18.58 6.81
C ILE A 61 10.62 -17.42 7.65
N LEU A 62 11.50 -16.66 8.31
CA LEU A 62 11.11 -15.50 9.12
C LEU A 62 10.40 -14.44 8.27
N VAL A 63 10.91 -14.15 7.07
CA VAL A 63 10.25 -13.26 6.10
C VAL A 63 8.86 -13.76 5.74
N GLY A 64 8.69 -15.08 5.53
CA GLY A 64 7.39 -15.70 5.28
C GLY A 64 6.40 -15.48 6.43
N ILE A 65 6.86 -15.61 7.69
CA ILE A 65 6.05 -15.36 8.89
C ILE A 65 5.67 -13.87 8.98
N PHE A 66 6.61 -12.95 8.74
CA PHE A 66 6.32 -11.51 8.75
C PHE A 66 5.32 -11.13 7.66
N ASN A 67 5.46 -11.69 6.46
CA ASN A 67 4.55 -11.46 5.36
C ASN A 67 3.14 -12.00 5.66
N ARG A 68 3.02 -13.17 6.31
CA ARG A 68 1.71 -13.70 6.74
C ARG A 68 1.00 -12.75 7.72
N ASN A 69 1.73 -12.22 8.71
CA ASN A 69 1.17 -11.28 9.68
C ASN A 69 0.80 -9.94 9.02
N TYR A 70 1.64 -9.45 8.11
CA TYR A 70 1.35 -8.30 7.26
C TYR A 70 0.01 -8.48 6.51
N GLN A 71 -0.17 -9.60 5.82
CA GLN A 71 -1.40 -9.88 5.06
C GLN A 71 -2.63 -9.99 5.96
N HIS A 72 -2.51 -10.64 7.12
CA HIS A 72 -3.60 -10.73 8.08
C HIS A 72 -4.11 -9.35 8.52
N HIS A 73 -3.20 -8.45 8.91
CA HIS A 73 -3.57 -7.10 9.32
C HIS A 73 -4.05 -6.22 8.16
N ARG A 74 -3.45 -6.36 6.96
CA ARG A 74 -3.88 -5.66 5.75
C ARG A 74 -5.32 -6.05 5.37
N ASN A 75 -5.65 -7.33 5.39
CA ASN A 75 -6.99 -7.82 5.08
C ASN A 75 -8.05 -7.33 6.09
N GLY A 76 -7.71 -7.32 7.37
CA GLY A 76 -8.58 -6.76 8.41
C GLY A 76 -8.81 -5.26 8.22
N ALA A 77 -7.78 -4.52 7.82
CA ALA A 77 -7.90 -3.09 7.53
C ALA A 77 -8.78 -2.79 6.31
N GLU A 78 -8.63 -3.56 5.22
CA GLU A 78 -9.50 -3.43 4.04
C GLU A 78 -10.95 -3.80 4.36
N THR A 79 -11.16 -4.81 5.22
CA THR A 79 -12.49 -5.16 5.71
C THR A 79 -13.12 -4.01 6.51
N ALA A 80 -12.37 -3.40 7.42
CA ALA A 80 -12.80 -2.20 8.15
C ALA A 80 -13.15 -1.07 7.19
N ARG A 81 -12.27 -0.77 6.22
CA ARG A 81 -12.50 0.30 5.23
C ARG A 81 -13.78 0.06 4.43
N ARG A 82 -14.00 -1.15 3.90
CA ARG A 82 -15.23 -1.48 3.16
C ARG A 82 -16.47 -1.31 4.04
N ALA A 83 -16.41 -1.78 5.29
CA ALA A 83 -17.51 -1.60 6.24
C ALA A 83 -17.77 -0.10 6.50
N THR A 84 -16.74 0.70 6.73
CA THR A 84 -16.84 2.16 6.89
C THR A 84 -17.53 2.81 5.69
N LEU A 85 -17.12 2.46 4.46
CA LEU A 85 -17.72 3.02 3.24
C LEU A 85 -19.22 2.69 3.12
N ILE A 86 -19.62 1.46 3.41
CA ILE A 86 -21.03 1.05 3.28
C ILE A 86 -21.87 1.69 4.39
N ILE A 87 -21.40 1.63 5.63
CA ILE A 87 -22.17 2.05 6.81
C ILE A 87 -22.27 3.57 6.86
N GLU A 88 -21.14 4.28 6.73
CA GLU A 88 -21.18 5.75 6.72
C GLU A 88 -21.65 6.32 5.40
N GLY A 89 -21.44 5.63 4.28
CA GLY A 89 -21.78 6.13 2.96
C GLY A 89 -23.27 6.01 2.65
N VAL A 90 -23.90 4.85 2.88
CA VAL A 90 -25.30 4.59 2.46
C VAL A 90 -26.23 4.23 3.61
N ASP A 91 -25.84 4.49 4.86
CA ASP A 91 -26.64 4.25 6.07
C ASP A 91 -27.08 2.78 6.23
N HIS A 92 -26.20 1.85 5.87
CA HIS A 92 -26.54 0.44 5.94
C HIS A 92 -26.61 -0.05 7.39
N HIS A 93 -27.76 -0.60 7.75
CA HIS A 93 -28.01 -1.14 9.08
C HIS A 93 -27.51 -2.59 9.16
N VAL A 94 -26.34 -2.77 9.79
CA VAL A 94 -25.68 -4.07 9.92
C VAL A 94 -26.41 -4.99 10.90
N THR A 95 -26.72 -6.21 10.46
CA THR A 95 -27.33 -7.25 11.30
C THR A 95 -26.37 -7.75 12.39
N ALA A 96 -26.89 -8.43 13.41
CA ALA A 96 -26.06 -8.99 14.48
C ALA A 96 -25.05 -10.04 13.97
N GLU A 97 -25.45 -10.83 12.97
CA GLU A 97 -24.60 -11.84 12.34
C GLU A 97 -23.46 -11.18 11.55
N GLU A 98 -23.77 -10.18 10.73
CA GLU A 98 -22.75 -9.42 9.99
C GLU A 98 -21.77 -8.70 10.93
N LYS A 99 -22.26 -8.14 12.06
CA LYS A 99 -21.37 -7.56 13.08
C LYS A 99 -20.37 -8.58 13.63
N LYS A 100 -20.81 -9.82 13.86
CA LYS A 100 -19.95 -10.91 14.32
C LYS A 100 -18.93 -11.29 13.25
N THR A 101 -19.38 -11.49 12.01
CA THR A 101 -18.51 -11.83 10.86
C THR A 101 -17.47 -10.75 10.61
N LEU A 102 -17.86 -9.47 10.63
CA LEU A 102 -16.95 -8.35 10.49
C LEU A 102 -15.91 -8.36 11.61
N LEU A 103 -16.33 -8.55 12.86
CA LEU A 103 -15.42 -8.59 14.01
C LEU A 103 -14.40 -9.74 13.90
N GLU A 104 -14.81 -10.92 13.43
CA GLU A 104 -13.90 -12.06 13.21
C GLU A 104 -12.86 -11.78 12.12
N GLN A 105 -13.20 -10.93 11.14
CA GLN A 105 -12.29 -10.51 10.07
C GLN A 105 -11.42 -9.31 10.47
N MET A 106 -11.80 -8.53 11.48
CA MET A 106 -10.99 -7.43 12.00
C MET A 106 -9.75 -7.95 12.72
N SER A 107 -8.60 -7.33 12.45
CA SER A 107 -7.31 -7.76 12.99
C SER A 107 -6.93 -7.11 14.34
N VAL A 108 -7.80 -6.24 14.86
CA VAL A 108 -7.55 -5.44 16.08
C VAL A 108 -8.76 -5.46 17.00
N SER A 109 -8.51 -5.27 18.30
CA SER A 109 -9.58 -5.23 19.31
C SER A 109 -10.30 -3.89 19.32
N SER A 110 -11.54 -3.88 19.85
CA SER A 110 -12.33 -2.65 19.97
C SER A 110 -11.68 -1.56 20.82
N LYS A 111 -10.83 -1.94 21.79
CA LYS A 111 -10.13 -0.98 22.65
C LYS A 111 -9.11 -0.18 21.83
N ILE A 112 -8.29 -0.87 21.05
CA ILE A 112 -7.29 -0.25 20.18
C ILE A 112 -7.98 0.59 19.09
N ALA A 113 -9.11 0.09 18.55
CA ALA A 113 -9.91 0.84 17.59
C ALA A 113 -10.41 2.17 18.18
N ALA A 114 -10.91 2.17 19.42
CA ALA A 114 -11.38 3.39 20.08
C ALA A 114 -10.29 4.45 20.22
N GLU A 115 -9.07 4.05 20.60
CA GLU A 115 -7.92 4.96 20.75
C GLU A 115 -7.48 5.62 19.44
N LYS A 116 -7.76 4.97 18.29
CA LYS A 116 -7.38 5.42 16.95
C LYS A 116 -8.56 5.98 16.16
N ASN A 117 -9.74 6.09 16.78
CA ASN A 117 -10.92 6.59 16.10
C ASN A 117 -10.79 8.08 15.80
N ASP A 118 -11.35 8.50 14.67
CA ASP A 118 -11.44 9.91 14.30
C ASP A 118 -12.83 10.18 13.72
N PRO A 119 -13.72 10.84 14.49
CA PRO A 119 -15.07 11.16 14.02
C PRO A 119 -15.10 12.12 12.83
N ASN A 120 -14.00 12.85 12.56
CA ASN A 120 -13.88 13.80 11.46
C ASN A 120 -12.96 13.29 10.36
N TRP A 121 -12.85 11.96 10.23
CA TRP A 121 -11.96 11.33 9.28
C TRP A 121 -12.22 11.71 7.82
N PHE A 122 -13.49 11.84 7.44
CA PHE A 122 -13.88 12.33 6.12
C PHE A 122 -14.22 13.82 6.17
N ALA A 123 -13.83 14.54 5.12
CA ALA A 123 -14.10 15.96 4.98
C ALA A 123 -15.59 16.24 4.79
N THR A 124 -16.31 15.37 4.08
CA THR A 124 -17.75 15.52 3.85
C THR A 124 -18.55 15.50 5.15
N LYS A 125 -19.53 16.41 5.23
CA LYS A 125 -20.53 16.49 6.30
C LYS A 125 -21.95 16.18 5.80
N GLU A 126 -22.07 15.77 4.54
CA GLU A 126 -23.35 15.32 3.98
C GLU A 126 -23.90 14.15 4.80
N PRO A 127 -25.22 14.04 5.02
CA PRO A 127 -25.80 12.85 5.62
C PRO A 127 -25.57 11.63 4.72
N ALA A 128 -25.63 10.44 5.33
CA ALA A 128 -25.47 9.18 4.62
C ALA A 128 -26.43 9.10 3.42
N SER A 129 -25.83 8.98 2.23
CA SER A 129 -26.48 9.07 0.93
C SER A 129 -25.51 8.66 -0.17
N GLN A 130 -26.04 8.38 -1.36
CA GLN A 130 -25.22 8.10 -2.56
C GLN A 130 -24.19 9.22 -2.81
N LYS A 131 -24.59 10.48 -2.58
CA LYS A 131 -23.73 11.65 -2.68
C LYS A 131 -22.57 11.59 -1.68
N ARG A 132 -22.85 11.31 -0.39
CA ARG A 132 -21.81 11.17 0.64
C ARG A 132 -20.83 10.04 0.30
N LEU A 133 -21.33 8.88 -0.14
CA LEU A 133 -20.45 7.78 -0.55
C LEU A 133 -19.53 8.18 -1.71
N LEU A 134 -20.04 8.88 -2.73
CA LEU A 134 -19.22 9.38 -3.84
C LEU A 134 -18.17 10.39 -3.37
N GLU A 135 -18.51 11.29 -2.43
CA GLU A 135 -17.56 12.24 -1.85
C GLU A 135 -16.47 11.54 -1.04
N ILE A 136 -16.82 10.53 -0.25
CA ILE A 136 -15.87 9.70 0.49
C ILE A 136 -14.92 8.97 -0.49
N ILE A 137 -15.45 8.38 -1.56
CA ILE A 137 -14.65 7.68 -2.58
C ILE A 137 -13.74 8.67 -3.31
N GLU A 138 -14.23 9.85 -3.68
CA GLU A 138 -13.46 10.91 -4.32
C GLU A 138 -12.28 11.34 -3.44
N GLU A 139 -12.55 11.67 -2.17
CA GLU A 139 -11.53 12.02 -1.18
C GLU A 139 -10.51 10.90 -1.03
N SER A 140 -10.98 9.68 -0.74
CA SER A 140 -10.09 8.53 -0.52
C SER A 140 -9.26 8.19 -1.76
N SER A 141 -9.82 8.38 -2.96
CA SER A 141 -9.12 8.20 -4.24
C SER A 141 -8.08 9.29 -4.49
N PHE A 142 -8.36 10.54 -4.10
CA PHE A 142 -7.39 11.64 -4.17
C PHE A 142 -6.15 11.33 -3.33
N PHE A 143 -6.34 10.98 -2.06
CA PHE A 143 -5.24 10.61 -1.15
C PHE A 143 -4.48 9.40 -1.68
N THR A 144 -5.19 8.35 -2.12
CA THR A 144 -4.60 7.13 -2.68
C THR A 144 -3.74 7.45 -3.91
N ARG A 145 -4.27 8.20 -4.87
CA ARG A 145 -3.58 8.61 -6.09
C ARG A 145 -2.24 9.27 -5.76
N TYR A 146 -2.23 10.25 -4.87
CA TYR A 146 -1.01 10.99 -4.55
C TYR A 146 0.04 10.09 -3.88
N LEU A 147 -0.36 9.32 -2.87
CA LEU A 147 0.54 8.45 -2.14
C LEU A 147 1.13 7.33 -3.02
N GLN A 148 0.31 6.78 -3.92
CA GLN A 148 0.74 5.74 -4.86
C GLN A 148 1.67 6.31 -5.95
N SER A 149 1.45 7.53 -6.42
CA SER A 149 2.36 8.23 -7.34
C SER A 149 3.76 8.39 -6.74
N THR A 150 3.85 8.89 -5.51
CA THR A 150 5.15 9.05 -4.82
C THR A 150 5.78 7.69 -4.54
N SER A 151 4.97 6.70 -4.11
CA SER A 151 5.46 5.34 -3.87
C SER A 151 6.01 4.68 -5.14
N ALA A 152 5.38 4.89 -6.29
CA ALA A 152 5.85 4.41 -7.59
C ALA A 152 7.21 5.02 -7.95
N LEU A 153 7.38 6.32 -7.73
CA LEU A 153 8.65 7.00 -7.96
C LEU A 153 9.76 6.45 -7.06
N VAL A 154 9.49 6.28 -5.76
CA VAL A 154 10.46 5.74 -4.81
C VAL A 154 10.87 4.31 -5.18
N MET A 155 9.91 3.41 -5.43
CA MET A 155 10.22 2.02 -5.81
C MET A 155 10.92 1.94 -7.17
N GLY A 156 10.53 2.79 -8.13
CA GLY A 156 11.21 2.91 -9.42
C GLY A 156 12.66 3.38 -9.28
N THR A 157 12.92 4.30 -8.34
CA THR A 157 14.27 4.80 -8.05
C THR A 157 15.12 3.72 -7.40
N VAL A 158 14.59 2.98 -6.42
CA VAL A 158 15.28 1.84 -5.80
C VAL A 158 15.65 0.77 -6.83
N PHE A 159 14.71 0.44 -7.73
CA PHE A 159 14.96 -0.48 -8.83
C PHE A 159 16.07 0.04 -9.76
N ALA A 160 15.97 1.29 -10.22
CA ALA A 160 16.97 1.89 -11.11
C ALA A 160 18.38 1.92 -10.48
N LEU A 161 18.49 2.31 -9.22
CA LEU A 161 19.77 2.29 -8.49
C LEU A 161 20.35 0.88 -8.39
N THR A 162 19.51 -0.13 -8.12
CA THR A 162 19.95 -1.53 -8.04
C THR A 162 20.50 -2.00 -9.39
N VAL A 163 19.84 -1.66 -10.50
CA VAL A 163 20.30 -1.97 -11.86
C VAL A 163 21.61 -1.23 -12.18
N ILE A 164 21.73 0.04 -11.80
CA ILE A 164 22.97 0.81 -12.00
C ILE A 164 24.13 0.16 -11.23
N ILE A 165 23.93 -0.24 -9.97
CA ILE A 165 24.95 -0.93 -9.17
C ILE A 165 25.39 -2.22 -9.85
N LEU A 166 24.44 -3.01 -10.38
CA LEU A 166 24.75 -4.23 -11.14
C LEU A 166 25.63 -3.94 -12.36
N ILE A 167 25.24 -2.95 -13.16
CA ILE A 167 25.98 -2.54 -14.36
C ILE A 167 27.40 -2.12 -13.96
N VAL A 168 27.54 -1.19 -13.01
CA VAL A 168 28.84 -0.71 -12.53
C VAL A 168 29.70 -1.88 -12.04
N ALA A 169 29.15 -2.77 -11.24
CA ALA A 169 29.90 -3.92 -10.70
C ALA A 169 30.40 -4.86 -11.81
N ILE A 170 29.57 -5.16 -12.81
CA ILE A 170 29.98 -5.94 -13.99
C ILE A 170 31.12 -5.22 -14.72
N PHE A 171 30.95 -3.94 -15.05
CA PHE A 171 31.96 -3.18 -15.81
C PHE A 171 33.28 -2.99 -15.06
N THR A 172 33.27 -2.91 -13.73
CA THR A 172 34.51 -2.84 -12.93
C THR A 172 35.30 -4.13 -12.91
N LEU A 173 34.65 -5.29 -13.11
CA LEU A 173 35.28 -6.60 -13.00
C LEU A 173 35.71 -7.18 -14.35
N ILE A 174 35.11 -6.75 -15.47
CA ILE A 174 35.51 -7.18 -16.84
C ILE A 174 37.01 -7.01 -17.15
N PRO A 175 37.72 -5.94 -16.73
CA PRO A 175 39.13 -5.75 -17.05
C PRO A 175 40.07 -6.76 -16.36
N MET A 176 39.59 -7.51 -15.37
CA MET A 176 40.38 -8.50 -14.65
C MET A 176 40.28 -9.85 -15.37
N SER A 177 41.28 -10.14 -16.21
CA SER A 177 41.32 -11.28 -17.14
C SER A 177 41.64 -12.64 -16.48
N GLU A 178 41.20 -12.86 -15.25
CA GLU A 178 41.42 -14.12 -14.52
C GLU A 178 40.13 -14.94 -14.50
N THR A 179 40.24 -16.26 -14.69
CA THR A 179 39.09 -17.17 -14.71
C THR A 179 38.30 -17.14 -13.40
N GLU A 180 38.98 -16.86 -12.27
CA GLU A 180 38.36 -16.67 -10.96
C GLU A 180 37.49 -15.41 -10.91
N THR A 181 37.89 -14.33 -11.57
CA THR A 181 37.12 -13.09 -11.64
C THR A 181 35.80 -13.28 -12.38
N LEU A 182 35.79 -14.07 -13.46
CA LEU A 182 34.55 -14.40 -14.19
C LEU A 182 33.53 -15.14 -13.30
N VAL A 183 34.00 -16.04 -12.43
CA VAL A 183 33.14 -16.75 -11.47
C VAL A 183 32.56 -15.78 -10.44
N VAL A 184 33.37 -14.84 -9.94
CA VAL A 184 32.92 -13.78 -9.00
C VAL A 184 31.86 -12.89 -9.66
N VAL A 185 32.09 -12.46 -10.91
CA VAL A 185 31.12 -11.66 -11.68
C VAL A 185 29.79 -12.39 -11.84
N ALA A 186 29.83 -13.68 -12.23
CA ALA A 186 28.63 -14.49 -12.39
C ALA A 186 27.86 -14.63 -11.07
N ARG A 187 28.56 -14.87 -9.96
CA ARG A 187 27.94 -14.96 -8.62
C ARG A 187 27.31 -13.63 -8.18
N LEU A 188 27.97 -12.52 -8.44
CA LEU A 188 27.44 -11.19 -8.12
C LEU A 188 26.20 -10.85 -8.95
N ALA A 189 26.24 -11.13 -10.25
CA ALA A 189 25.09 -10.96 -11.13
C ALA A 189 23.89 -11.81 -10.68
N LEU A 190 24.14 -13.09 -10.33
CA LEU A 190 23.11 -13.98 -9.79
C LEU A 190 22.55 -13.47 -8.46
N ALA A 191 23.39 -13.01 -7.53
CA ALA A 191 22.94 -12.48 -6.25
C ALA A 191 22.03 -11.26 -6.42
N ILE A 192 22.39 -10.35 -7.32
CA ILE A 192 21.57 -9.15 -7.59
C ILE A 192 20.27 -9.52 -8.33
N LEU A 193 20.31 -10.46 -9.29
CA LEU A 193 19.10 -10.95 -9.95
C LEU A 193 18.14 -11.61 -8.95
N VAL A 194 18.67 -12.46 -8.05
CA VAL A 194 17.88 -13.06 -6.97
C VAL A 194 17.31 -11.98 -6.05
N PHE A 195 18.08 -10.94 -5.71
CA PHE A 195 17.57 -9.81 -4.94
C PHE A 195 16.46 -9.05 -5.68
N LEU A 196 16.62 -8.76 -6.97
CA LEU A 196 15.59 -8.07 -7.78
C LEU A 196 14.29 -8.89 -7.86
N LEU A 197 14.41 -10.21 -8.09
CA LEU A 197 13.27 -11.12 -8.13
C LEU A 197 12.62 -11.28 -6.74
N SER A 198 13.42 -11.45 -5.68
CA SER A 198 12.94 -11.67 -4.32
C SER A 198 12.36 -10.41 -3.67
N SER A 199 12.91 -9.23 -3.97
CA SER A 199 12.39 -7.95 -3.47
C SER A 199 11.14 -7.51 -4.24
N GLY A 200 10.96 -7.99 -5.48
CA GLY A 200 9.85 -7.62 -6.33
C GLY A 200 9.78 -6.12 -6.62
N THR A 201 10.90 -5.40 -6.54
CA THR A 201 10.94 -3.92 -6.63
C THR A 201 10.35 -3.38 -7.94
N LEU A 202 10.65 -4.02 -9.08
CA LEU A 202 10.05 -3.68 -10.37
C LEU A 202 8.54 -3.89 -10.36
N PHE A 203 8.08 -5.08 -9.97
CA PHE A 203 6.65 -5.39 -9.92
C PHE A 203 5.91 -4.48 -8.93
N SER A 204 6.55 -4.12 -7.82
CA SER A 204 6.00 -3.16 -6.85
C SER A 204 5.87 -1.77 -7.47
N ALA A 205 6.89 -1.28 -8.20
CA ALA A 205 6.82 0.02 -8.88
C ALA A 205 5.69 0.06 -9.92
N LEU A 206 5.57 -0.98 -10.74
CA LEU A 206 4.48 -1.12 -11.72
C LEU A 206 3.11 -1.20 -11.04
N ALA A 207 2.99 -1.93 -9.94
CA ALA A 207 1.75 -2.05 -9.18
C ALA A 207 1.34 -0.71 -8.54
N HIS A 208 2.29 0.06 -7.98
CA HIS A 208 2.03 1.43 -7.50
C HIS A 208 1.58 2.36 -8.64
N PHE A 209 2.19 2.25 -9.81
CA PHE A 209 1.79 3.04 -10.99
C PHE A 209 0.38 2.68 -11.47
N SER A 210 0.04 1.39 -11.51
CA SER A 210 -1.31 0.91 -11.83
C SER A 210 -2.34 1.43 -10.81
N ALA A 211 -2.03 1.36 -9.52
CA ALA A 211 -2.88 1.87 -8.45
C ALA A 211 -3.09 3.39 -8.56
N TRP A 212 -2.03 4.15 -8.87
CA TRP A 212 -2.10 5.59 -9.13
C TRP A 212 -3.08 5.91 -10.27
N ASN A 213 -2.95 5.22 -11.41
CA ASN A 213 -3.80 5.46 -12.57
C ASN A 213 -5.26 5.06 -12.32
N SER A 214 -5.47 3.95 -11.61
CA SER A 214 -6.80 3.48 -11.21
C SER A 214 -7.47 4.49 -10.27
N ALA A 215 -6.78 4.93 -9.21
CA ALA A 215 -7.29 5.92 -8.27
C ALA A 215 -7.60 7.27 -8.96
N LYS A 216 -6.78 7.69 -9.93
CA LYS A 216 -7.05 8.90 -10.74
C LYS A 216 -8.36 8.78 -11.54
N THR A 217 -8.55 7.64 -12.22
CA THR A 217 -9.77 7.38 -13.00
C THR A 217 -11.01 7.35 -12.10
N ILE A 218 -10.91 6.68 -10.95
CA ILE A 218 -12.00 6.52 -10.00
C ILE A 218 -12.36 7.86 -9.36
N GLN A 219 -11.38 8.68 -8.99
CA GLN A 219 -11.61 10.04 -8.51
C GLN A 219 -12.43 10.86 -9.51
N SER A 220 -12.05 10.85 -10.78
CA SER A 220 -12.75 11.57 -11.84
C SER A 220 -14.18 11.06 -12.02
N ARG A 221 -14.36 9.73 -12.06
CA ARG A 221 -15.68 9.08 -12.18
C ARG A 221 -16.59 9.39 -11.00
N ALA A 222 -16.06 9.36 -9.76
CA ALA A 222 -16.81 9.69 -8.56
C ALA A 222 -17.30 11.14 -8.59
N ASN A 223 -16.42 12.08 -8.97
CA ASN A 223 -16.80 13.48 -9.09
C ASN A 223 -17.87 13.71 -10.19
N LEU A 224 -17.72 13.09 -11.36
CA LEU A 224 -18.71 13.19 -12.44
C LEU A 224 -20.06 12.58 -12.06
N ALA A 225 -20.06 11.42 -11.40
CA ALA A 225 -21.27 10.75 -10.92
C ALA A 225 -22.00 11.62 -9.89
N LYS A 226 -21.25 12.26 -8.99
CA LYS A 226 -21.80 13.18 -7.98
C LYS A 226 -22.47 14.38 -8.64
N VAL A 227 -21.80 15.04 -9.60
CA VAL A 227 -22.34 16.21 -10.32
C VAL A 227 -23.61 15.86 -11.09
N ARG A 228 -23.69 14.66 -11.67
CA ARG A 228 -24.86 14.19 -12.43
C ARG A 228 -26.00 13.66 -11.56
N GLY A 229 -25.81 13.55 -10.25
CA GLY A 229 -26.79 12.91 -9.36
C GLY A 229 -26.99 11.42 -9.70
N ALA A 230 -25.89 10.69 -9.89
CA ALA A 230 -25.94 9.27 -10.24
C ALA A 230 -26.68 8.43 -9.20
N GLY A 231 -27.41 7.42 -9.66
CA GLY A 231 -28.18 6.53 -8.80
C GLY A 231 -27.31 5.55 -8.00
N LEU A 232 -27.97 4.71 -7.19
CA LEU A 232 -27.32 3.74 -6.32
C LEU A 232 -26.46 2.74 -7.10
N ALA A 233 -26.95 2.22 -8.23
CA ALA A 233 -26.25 1.21 -9.02
C ALA A 233 -24.89 1.72 -9.53
N ASP A 234 -24.87 2.92 -10.12
CA ASP A 234 -23.64 3.57 -10.59
C ASP A 234 -22.68 3.87 -9.44
N THR A 235 -23.22 4.32 -8.30
CA THR A 235 -22.44 4.60 -7.09
C THR A 235 -21.77 3.34 -6.56
N LEU A 236 -22.49 2.22 -6.48
CA LEU A 236 -21.97 0.94 -6.03
C LEU A 236 -20.97 0.35 -7.02
N LEU A 237 -21.15 0.57 -8.33
CA LEU A 237 -20.17 0.18 -9.35
C LEU A 237 -18.84 0.92 -9.14
N ILE A 238 -18.88 2.24 -8.94
CA ILE A 238 -17.69 3.05 -8.65
C ILE A 238 -17.04 2.61 -7.34
N MET A 239 -17.85 2.28 -6.32
CA MET A 239 -17.34 1.73 -5.06
C MET A 239 -16.65 0.37 -5.27
N GLY A 240 -17.22 -0.51 -6.09
CA GLY A 240 -16.63 -1.81 -6.44
C GLY A 240 -15.29 -1.67 -7.15
N ASP A 241 -15.21 -0.75 -8.11
CA ASP A 241 -13.96 -0.40 -8.81
C ASP A 241 -12.92 0.16 -7.83
N TYR A 242 -13.36 1.04 -6.92
CA TYR A 242 -12.50 1.58 -5.85
C TYR A 242 -11.94 0.47 -4.95
N ASN A 243 -12.80 -0.40 -4.43
CA ASN A 243 -12.38 -1.52 -3.58
C ASN A 243 -11.40 -2.43 -4.31
N SER A 244 -11.69 -2.79 -5.56
CA SER A 244 -10.82 -3.63 -6.38
C SER A 244 -9.45 -2.98 -6.58
N ALA A 245 -9.42 -1.68 -6.88
CA ALA A 245 -8.17 -0.95 -7.11
C ALA A 245 -7.30 -0.86 -5.83
N VAL A 246 -7.88 -0.54 -4.68
CA VAL A 246 -7.10 -0.38 -3.43
C VAL A 246 -6.70 -1.70 -2.78
N GLU A 247 -7.48 -2.77 -2.97
CA GLU A 247 -7.11 -4.10 -2.48
C GLU A 247 -5.94 -4.70 -3.28
N GLN A 248 -5.91 -4.46 -4.60
CA GLN A 248 -4.77 -4.86 -5.45
C GLN A 248 -3.55 -3.94 -5.25
N ALA A 249 -3.76 -2.71 -4.79
CA ALA A 249 -2.67 -1.76 -4.60
C ALA A 249 -1.69 -2.25 -3.52
N PRO A 250 -0.37 -2.15 -3.78
CA PRO A 250 0.60 -2.36 -2.72
C PRO A 250 0.42 -1.30 -1.63
N MET A 251 0.75 -1.67 -0.39
CA MET A 251 0.78 -0.70 0.69
C MET A 251 1.77 0.43 0.35
N VAL A 252 1.35 1.67 0.62
CA VAL A 252 2.17 2.87 0.45
C VAL A 252 3.54 2.67 1.11
N VAL A 253 4.59 3.12 0.42
CA VAL A 253 5.97 2.99 0.91
C VAL A 253 6.08 3.63 2.30
N PRO A 254 6.80 3.00 3.25
CA PRO A 254 6.94 3.51 4.60
C PRO A 254 7.36 4.98 4.63
N PHE A 255 6.84 5.72 5.60
CA PHE A 255 7.10 7.15 5.83
C PHE A 255 6.63 8.12 4.74
N VAL A 256 6.27 7.69 3.54
CA VAL A 256 5.77 8.60 2.47
C VAL A 256 4.58 9.42 2.97
N TYR A 257 3.60 8.79 3.63
CA TYR A 257 2.48 9.53 4.21
C TYR A 257 2.96 10.53 5.27
N LYS A 258 3.86 10.13 6.17
CA LYS A 258 4.35 11.01 7.25
C LYS A 258 5.08 12.25 6.72
N PHE A 259 5.86 12.11 5.65
CA PHE A 259 6.58 13.23 5.03
C PHE A 259 5.68 14.13 4.18
N HIS A 260 4.64 13.56 3.56
CA HIS A 260 3.78 14.30 2.64
C HIS A 260 2.42 14.71 3.22
N ALA A 261 2.05 14.29 4.44
CA ALA A 261 0.72 14.52 5.01
C ALA A 261 0.31 15.99 4.97
N LYS A 262 1.19 16.91 5.39
CA LYS A 262 0.91 18.34 5.38
C LYS A 262 0.64 18.88 3.97
N ALA A 263 1.57 18.63 3.05
CA ALA A 263 1.45 19.06 1.66
C ALA A 263 0.26 18.40 0.94
N LEU A 264 -0.12 17.19 1.33
CA LEU A 264 -1.27 16.48 0.77
C LEU A 264 -2.59 17.10 1.23
N ASN A 265 -2.69 17.47 2.51
CA ASN A 265 -3.85 18.19 3.03
C ASN A 265 -3.99 19.58 2.40
N GLU A 266 -2.88 20.30 2.20
CA GLU A 266 -2.88 21.58 1.46
C GLU A 266 -3.42 21.40 0.04
N ARG A 267 -2.90 20.41 -0.71
CA ARG A 267 -3.40 20.11 -2.07
C ARG A 267 -4.86 19.67 -2.12
N TRP A 268 -5.33 18.99 -1.08
CA TRP A 268 -6.74 18.62 -0.98
C TRP A 268 -7.62 19.87 -0.82
N ASN A 269 -7.21 20.81 0.03
CA ASN A 269 -7.91 22.07 0.19
C ASN A 269 -7.91 22.89 -1.10
N ASP A 270 -6.77 23.00 -1.79
CA ASP A 270 -6.67 23.68 -3.09
C ASP A 270 -7.61 23.04 -4.13
N TYR A 271 -7.71 21.71 -4.13
CA TYR A 271 -8.61 20.97 -5.01
C TYR A 271 -10.09 21.27 -4.70
N LEU A 272 -10.47 21.33 -3.42
CA LEU A 272 -11.82 21.70 -3.01
C LEU A 272 -12.17 23.13 -3.43
N GLU A 273 -11.27 24.10 -3.19
CA GLU A 273 -11.47 25.49 -3.60
C GLU A 273 -11.63 25.64 -5.11
N GLN A 274 -10.80 24.94 -5.90
CA GLN A 274 -10.89 24.99 -7.36
C GLN A 274 -12.23 24.42 -7.83
N ARG A 275 -12.67 23.31 -7.24
CA ARG A 275 -13.94 22.67 -7.57
C ARG A 275 -15.14 23.59 -7.29
N GLU A 276 -15.11 24.33 -6.19
CA GLU A 276 -16.16 25.31 -5.86
C GLU A 276 -16.19 26.46 -6.87
N LYS A 277 -15.02 26.96 -7.27
CA LYS A 277 -14.91 27.99 -8.33
C LYS A 277 -15.47 27.49 -9.67
N ASP A 278 -15.13 26.26 -10.06
CA ASP A 278 -15.61 25.66 -11.31
C ASP A 278 -17.14 25.46 -11.29
N ALA A 279 -17.71 25.04 -10.15
CA ALA A 279 -19.15 24.91 -9.98
C ALA A 279 -19.87 26.27 -10.08
N ALA A 280 -19.33 27.31 -9.44
CA ALA A 280 -19.88 28.67 -9.52
C ALA A 280 -19.85 29.21 -10.96
N ALA A 281 -18.75 29.01 -11.69
CA ALA A 281 -18.63 29.43 -13.08
C ALA A 281 -19.68 28.76 -13.99
N SER A 282 -19.93 27.46 -13.81
CA SER A 282 -20.91 26.71 -14.60
C SER A 282 -22.38 27.09 -14.36
N THR A 283 -22.67 27.79 -13.25
CA THR A 283 -24.04 28.25 -12.91
C THR A 283 -24.34 29.64 -13.47
N THR A 284 -23.32 30.36 -13.95
CA THR A 284 -23.42 31.76 -14.41
C THR A 284 -23.55 31.89 -15.95
N THR A 285 -23.47 30.78 -16.67
CA THR A 285 -23.64 30.65 -18.13
C THR A 285 -24.90 29.89 -18.47
#